data_AF-A0A1M5RIK2-F1
#
_entry.id   AF-A0A1M5RIK2-F1
#
_cell.length_a   1.000
_cell.length_b   1.000
_cell.length_c   1.000
_cell.angle_alpha   90.00
_cell.angle_beta   90.00
_cell.angle_gamma   90.00
#
_symmetry.space_group_name_H-M   'P 1'
#
loop_
_entity.id
_entity.type
_entity.pdbx_description
1 polymer ?
#
loop_
_entity_poly.entity_id
_entity_poly.type
_entity_poly.pdbx_seq_one_letter_code
_entity_poly.pdbx_strand_id
1 'polypeptide(L)'
;MGDADADTERVAVTARVPAYQKEAWVADADRLDMSQSEFLRTMVQAGRRDLGIADEFGPAAWVDAHSPPDRDDPTNSSGSVDGDSPSTDPWGEGLEDDLLDALAGSGVMAFDELVEAVAGDIEERVDETMGELQSRGRVRYSGRDGGYVLVEQ
;
A
#
# COMPACT_ATOMS: atom_id res chain seq x y z
N MET A 1 37.50 -24.49 -2.84
CA MET A 1 36.69 -24.13 -1.66
C MET A 1 36.51 -22.63 -1.73
N GLY A 2 35.34 -22.16 -2.18
CA GLY A 2 35.07 -20.74 -2.40
C GLY A 2 34.10 -20.47 -3.55
N ASP A 3 32.90 -21.07 -3.50
CA ASP A 3 31.76 -20.76 -4.38
C ASP A 3 30.49 -20.92 -3.52
N ALA A 4 30.25 -19.99 -2.59
CA ALA A 4 29.03 -19.98 -1.77
C ALA A 4 28.55 -18.57 -1.37
N ASP A 5 29.20 -17.50 -1.86
CA ASP A 5 28.95 -16.13 -1.38
C ASP A 5 28.36 -15.19 -2.46
N ALA A 6 27.88 -15.72 -3.60
CA ALA A 6 27.56 -14.88 -4.76
C ALA A 6 26.11 -14.36 -4.87
N ASP A 7 25.15 -14.75 -4.01
CA ASP A 7 23.74 -14.34 -4.17
C ASP A 7 23.07 -13.84 -2.87
N THR A 8 23.83 -13.19 -1.99
CA THR A 8 23.25 -12.50 -0.81
C THR A 8 23.31 -10.99 -0.94
N GLU A 9 23.08 -10.48 -2.14
CA GLU A 9 22.90 -9.04 -2.35
C GLU A 9 21.67 -8.56 -1.57
N ARG A 10 21.88 -7.67 -0.61
CA ARG A 10 20.82 -7.09 0.22
C ARG A 10 20.37 -5.79 -0.41
N VAL A 11 19.17 -5.78 -0.96
CA VAL A 11 18.52 -4.57 -1.46
C VAL A 11 17.71 -3.93 -0.32
N ALA A 12 17.85 -2.62 -0.14
CA ALA A 12 17.06 -1.87 0.83
C ALA A 12 15.62 -1.69 0.30
N VAL A 13 14.62 -2.03 1.11
CA VAL A 13 13.20 -1.86 0.80
C VAL A 13 12.62 -0.83 1.78
N THR A 14 11.91 0.17 1.26
CA THR A 14 11.20 1.18 2.07
C THR A 14 9.70 1.00 1.88
N ALA A 15 8.95 0.91 2.99
CA ALA A 15 7.49 0.87 2.98
C ALA A 15 6.94 2.02 3.84
N ARG A 16 5.83 2.63 3.40
CA ARG A 16 5.11 3.65 4.17
C ARG A 16 3.99 2.98 4.97
N VAL A 17 3.93 3.27 6.26
CA VAL A 17 2.89 2.80 7.17
C VAL A 17 2.42 3.95 8.06
N PRO A 18 1.16 3.95 8.50
CA PRO A 18 0.67 4.91 9.48
C PRO A 18 1.55 4.97 10.73
N ALA A 19 1.71 6.16 11.31
CA ALA A 19 2.61 6.39 12.44
C ALA A 19 2.32 5.47 13.64
N TYR A 20 1.04 5.29 13.99
CA TYR A 20 0.62 4.41 15.09
C TYR A 20 1.03 2.94 14.87
N GLN A 21 1.07 2.49 13.61
CA GLN A 21 1.42 1.11 13.26
C GLN A 21 2.93 0.90 13.40
N LYS A 22 3.73 1.89 12.98
CA LYS A 22 5.17 1.89 13.22
C LYS A 22 5.49 1.88 14.71
N GLU A 23 4.79 2.69 15.52
CA GLU A 23 4.99 2.73 16.96
C GLU A 23 4.72 1.38 17.63
N ALA A 24 3.65 0.68 17.23
CA ALA A 24 3.36 -0.67 17.71
C ALA A 24 4.49 -1.66 17.38
N TRP A 25 5.03 -1.61 16.17
CA TRP A 25 6.15 -2.47 15.76
C TRP A 25 7.45 -2.16 16.48
N VAL A 26 7.73 -0.89 16.77
CA VAL A 26 8.89 -0.49 17.57
C VAL A 26 8.78 -1.09 18.97
N ALA A 27 7.62 -0.96 19.60
CA ALA A 27 7.38 -1.54 20.92
C ALA A 27 7.51 -3.07 20.94
N ASP A 28 7.05 -3.75 19.89
CA ASP A 28 7.20 -5.20 19.76
C ASP A 28 8.66 -5.63 19.49
N ALA A 29 9.40 -4.86 18.70
CA ALA A 29 10.82 -5.10 18.46
C ALA A 29 11.64 -4.93 19.76
N ASP A 30 11.37 -3.88 20.53
CA ASP A 30 12.00 -3.64 21.84
C ASP A 30 11.67 -4.77 22.83
N ARG A 31 10.42 -5.25 22.83
CA ARG A 31 9.99 -6.38 23.67
C ARG A 31 10.73 -7.68 23.33
N LEU A 32 11.13 -7.86 22.07
CA LEU A 32 11.84 -9.03 21.59
C LEU A 32 13.37 -8.85 21.60
N ASP A 33 13.88 -7.68 22.02
CA ASP A 33 15.30 -7.31 21.97
C ASP A 33 15.88 -7.44 20.54
N MET A 34 15.07 -7.06 19.55
CA MET A 34 15.40 -7.15 18.13
C MET A 34 15.51 -5.76 17.53
N SER A 35 16.37 -5.61 16.53
CA SER A 35 16.37 -4.38 15.73
C SER A 35 15.07 -4.28 14.91
N GLN A 36 14.60 -3.05 14.64
CA GLN A 36 13.39 -2.81 13.84
C GLN A 36 13.44 -3.52 12.48
N SER A 37 14.60 -3.52 11.82
CA SER A 37 14.82 -4.18 10.54
C SER A 37 14.75 -5.71 10.64
N GLU A 38 15.19 -6.28 11.76
CA GLU A 38 15.15 -7.73 12.01
C GLU A 38 13.74 -8.20 12.36
N PHE A 39 13.02 -7.42 13.15
CA PHE A 39 11.61 -7.66 13.45
C PHE A 39 10.75 -7.62 12.17
N LEU A 40 10.91 -6.58 11.35
CA LEU A 40 10.22 -6.47 10.06
C LEU A 40 10.56 -7.64 9.12
N ARG A 41 11.83 -8.06 9.09
CA ARG A 41 12.25 -9.22 8.28
C ARG A 41 11.53 -10.50 8.71
N THR A 42 11.46 -10.77 10.01
CA THR A 42 10.76 -11.96 10.54
C THR A 42 9.27 -11.94 10.22
N MET A 43 8.61 -10.79 10.38
CA MET A 43 7.18 -10.65 10.10
C MET A 43 6.86 -10.81 8.61
N VAL A 44 7.66 -10.20 7.73
CA VAL A 44 7.50 -10.30 6.27
C VAL A 44 7.82 -11.72 5.79
N GLN A 45 8.85 -12.37 6.33
CA GLN A 45 9.18 -13.75 5.99
C GLN A 45 8.09 -14.74 6.44
N ALA A 46 7.48 -14.50 7.60
CA ALA A 46 6.32 -15.27 8.05
C ALA A 46 5.13 -15.06 7.10
N GLY A 47 4.76 -13.80 6.83
CA GLY A 47 3.66 -13.48 5.90
C GLY A 47 3.86 -14.03 4.49
N ARG A 48 5.08 -13.95 3.92
CA ARG A 48 5.38 -14.54 2.59
C ARG A 48 5.25 -16.06 2.56
N ARG A 49 5.52 -16.74 3.68
CA ARG A 49 5.31 -18.18 3.83
C ARG A 49 3.82 -18.52 3.91
N ASP A 50 3.05 -17.72 4.65
CA ASP A 50 1.59 -17.90 4.76
C ASP A 50 0.84 -17.58 3.45
N LEU A 51 1.40 -16.71 2.61
CA LEU A 51 0.86 -16.37 1.27
C LEU A 51 1.27 -17.37 0.17
N GLY A 52 2.08 -18.40 0.47
CA GLY A 52 2.52 -19.39 -0.52
C GLY A 52 3.54 -18.88 -1.56
N ILE A 53 4.06 -17.65 -1.40
CA ILE A 53 5.00 -17.01 -2.35
C ILE A 53 6.45 -17.56 -2.19
N ALA A 54 6.68 -18.40 -1.18
CA ALA A 54 7.98 -19.04 -0.96
C ALA A 54 8.37 -20.07 -2.04
N ASP A 55 7.43 -20.49 -2.91
CA ASP A 55 7.68 -21.49 -3.95
C ASP A 55 8.53 -20.97 -5.14
N GLU A 56 8.57 -19.64 -5.37
CA GLU A 56 9.22 -19.04 -6.57
C GLU A 56 10.72 -18.73 -6.39
N PHE A 57 11.25 -18.70 -5.15
CA PHE A 57 12.63 -18.25 -4.87
C PHE A 57 13.53 -19.27 -4.14
N GLY A 58 13.32 -20.56 -4.41
CA GLY A 58 14.26 -21.63 -4.04
C GLY A 58 14.14 -22.13 -2.58
N PRO A 59 14.35 -23.44 -2.34
CA PRO A 59 13.84 -24.09 -1.13
C PRO A 59 14.78 -23.96 0.07
N ALA A 60 14.23 -23.61 1.24
CA ALA A 60 14.76 -24.19 2.48
C ALA A 60 14.25 -25.62 2.57
N ALA A 61 15.09 -26.55 2.13
CA ALA A 61 14.84 -27.98 2.00
C ALA A 61 14.10 -28.58 3.22
N TRP A 62 12.81 -28.88 3.03
CA TRP A 62 12.15 -30.06 3.60
C TRP A 62 11.21 -30.61 2.53
N VAL A 63 11.58 -31.77 2.01
CA VAL A 63 10.82 -32.56 1.03
C VAL A 63 9.79 -33.36 1.83
N ASP A 64 8.51 -33.29 1.47
CA ASP A 64 7.85 -34.37 0.73
C ASP A 64 6.38 -34.06 0.43
N ALA A 65 6.07 -34.25 -0.86
CA ALA A 65 4.83 -34.64 -1.51
C ALA A 65 3.49 -34.38 -0.80
N HIS A 66 2.51 -33.82 -1.51
CA HIS A 66 1.39 -34.56 -2.12
C HIS A 66 0.69 -33.68 -3.17
N SER A 67 0.59 -34.21 -4.39
CA SER A 67 0.06 -33.61 -5.62
C SER A 67 -1.43 -33.16 -5.52
N PRO A 68 -1.89 -32.18 -6.34
CA PRO A 68 -3.27 -31.66 -6.35
C PRO A 68 -4.15 -32.43 -7.37
N PRO A 69 -5.35 -31.94 -7.75
CA PRO A 69 -6.52 -31.52 -6.97
C PRO A 69 -7.80 -32.23 -7.46
N ASP A 70 -8.85 -32.31 -6.63
CA ASP A 70 -10.21 -32.54 -7.11
C ASP A 70 -11.20 -31.79 -6.22
N ARG A 71 -12.00 -30.90 -6.82
CA ARG A 71 -13.44 -30.70 -6.56
C ARG A 71 -13.98 -29.47 -7.29
N ASP A 72 -14.75 -29.79 -8.32
CA ASP A 72 -16.10 -29.32 -8.65
C ASP A 72 -16.47 -27.82 -8.64
N ASP A 73 -17.00 -27.44 -9.81
CA ASP A 73 -17.86 -26.33 -10.25
C ASP A 73 -18.72 -25.62 -9.18
N PRO A 74 -19.00 -24.32 -9.37
CA PRO A 74 -20.41 -24.02 -9.66
C PRO A 74 -20.64 -22.90 -10.70
N THR A 75 -21.48 -23.24 -11.66
CA THR A 75 -22.45 -22.33 -12.30
C THR A 75 -23.44 -21.78 -11.26
N ASN A 76 -23.60 -20.46 -11.14
CA ASN A 76 -24.94 -19.87 -10.99
C ASN A 76 -24.97 -18.41 -11.44
N SER A 77 -26.05 -18.08 -12.14
CA SER A 77 -26.35 -16.83 -12.81
C SER A 77 -27.28 -15.95 -11.96
N SER A 78 -27.19 -14.65 -12.22
CA SER A 78 -28.20 -13.60 -12.00
C SER A 78 -28.62 -13.24 -10.58
N GLY A 79 -28.47 -11.94 -10.27
CA GLY A 79 -29.15 -11.27 -9.19
C GLY A 79 -28.88 -9.77 -9.20
N SER A 80 -29.66 -9.04 -10.02
CA SER A 80 -29.74 -7.58 -10.03
C SER A 80 -29.95 -7.04 -8.60
N VAL A 81 -29.12 -6.08 -8.20
CA VAL A 81 -29.54 -5.02 -7.28
C VAL A 81 -29.19 -3.69 -7.93
N ASP A 82 -30.21 -3.08 -8.53
CA ASP A 82 -30.23 -1.65 -8.71
C ASP A 82 -30.23 -1.00 -7.32
N GLY A 83 -29.37 0.01 -7.17
CA GLY A 83 -29.39 0.91 -6.03
C GLY A 83 -28.18 0.72 -5.11
N ASP A 84 -27.06 1.31 -5.50
CA ASP A 84 -26.22 1.96 -4.50
C ASP A 84 -25.95 3.38 -4.99
N SER A 85 -26.09 4.33 -4.09
CA SER A 85 -25.94 5.76 -4.35
C SER A 85 -24.53 6.03 -4.89
N PRO A 86 -24.25 7.11 -5.65
CA PRO A 86 -22.86 7.50 -5.85
C PRO A 86 -22.27 7.66 -4.45
N SER A 87 -21.29 6.83 -4.13
CA SER A 87 -20.60 6.96 -2.87
C SER A 87 -19.94 8.32 -2.98
N THR A 88 -20.46 9.31 -2.25
CA THR A 88 -19.75 10.58 -2.11
C THR A 88 -18.58 10.30 -1.16
N ASP A 89 -17.72 9.38 -1.57
CA ASP A 89 -16.43 9.12 -0.96
C ASP A 89 -15.49 10.07 -1.69
N PRO A 90 -15.10 11.21 -1.07
CA PRO A 90 -14.19 12.18 -1.69
C PRO A 90 -12.80 11.60 -2.02
N TRP A 91 -12.58 10.30 -1.79
CA TRP A 91 -11.32 9.59 -1.89
C TRP A 91 -11.43 8.20 -2.56
N GLY A 92 -12.64 7.74 -2.91
CA GLY A 92 -12.86 6.37 -3.38
C GLY A 92 -12.97 6.23 -4.89
N GLU A 93 -13.75 7.12 -5.52
CA GLU A 93 -14.06 7.02 -6.95
C GLU A 93 -12.98 7.69 -7.82
N GLY A 94 -12.30 8.73 -7.33
CA GLY A 94 -11.30 9.47 -8.11
C GLY A 94 -9.98 8.75 -8.33
N LEU A 95 -9.58 7.84 -7.42
CA LEU A 95 -8.28 7.18 -7.52
C LEU A 95 -8.20 6.21 -8.71
N GLU A 96 -9.28 5.48 -8.99
CA GLU A 96 -9.35 4.59 -10.15
C GLU A 96 -9.23 5.39 -11.44
N ASP A 97 -9.97 6.50 -11.53
CA ASP A 97 -9.91 7.42 -12.67
C ASP A 97 -8.50 8.02 -12.84
N ASP A 98 -7.85 8.44 -11.75
CA ASP A 98 -6.48 8.99 -11.76
C ASP A 98 -5.46 7.94 -12.25
N LEU A 99 -5.56 6.69 -11.78
CA LEU A 99 -4.71 5.59 -12.24
C LEU A 99 -4.91 5.29 -13.73
N LEU A 100 -6.17 5.30 -14.19
CA LEU A 100 -6.51 5.06 -15.59
C LEU A 100 -6.03 6.20 -16.49
N ASP A 101 -6.17 7.46 -16.08
CA ASP A 101 -5.70 8.62 -16.84
C ASP A 101 -4.17 8.62 -16.97
N ALA A 102 -3.46 8.36 -15.86
CA ALA A 102 -2.01 8.26 -15.84
C ALA A 102 -1.51 7.13 -16.76
N LEU A 103 -2.15 5.96 -16.74
CA LEU A 103 -1.83 4.85 -17.64
C LEU A 103 -2.23 5.14 -19.10
N ALA A 104 -3.31 5.88 -19.35
CA ALA A 104 -3.70 6.28 -20.70
C ALA A 104 -2.69 7.25 -21.35
N GLY A 105 -2.05 8.11 -20.56
CA GLY A 105 -1.05 9.08 -21.03
C GLY A 105 0.28 8.48 -21.47
N SER A 106 0.75 7.43 -20.79
CA SER A 106 2.10 6.85 -21.00
C SER A 106 2.11 5.38 -21.41
N GLY A 107 0.96 4.70 -21.38
CA GLY A 107 0.76 3.33 -21.81
C GLY A 107 1.33 2.28 -20.85
N VAL A 108 2.65 2.28 -20.62
CA VAL A 108 3.32 1.37 -19.68
C VAL A 108 4.21 2.20 -18.76
N MET A 109 3.98 2.08 -17.46
CA MET A 109 4.73 2.80 -16.43
C MET A 109 5.19 1.80 -15.36
N ALA A 110 6.36 2.04 -14.77
CA ALA A 110 6.76 1.33 -13.55
C ALA A 110 5.85 1.74 -12.39
N PHE A 111 5.77 0.90 -11.34
CA PHE A 111 4.93 1.19 -10.18
C PHE A 111 5.31 2.52 -9.51
N ASP A 112 6.60 2.79 -9.34
CA ASP A 112 7.06 4.06 -8.75
C ASP A 112 6.66 5.28 -9.61
N GLU A 113 6.72 5.15 -10.94
CA GLU A 113 6.30 6.22 -11.87
C GLU A 113 4.79 6.44 -11.82
N LEU A 114 3.99 5.37 -11.73
CA LEU A 114 2.54 5.43 -11.56
C LEU A 114 2.15 6.11 -10.25
N VAL A 115 2.86 5.80 -9.16
CA VAL A 115 2.63 6.43 -7.86
C VAL A 115 3.00 7.91 -7.89
N GLU A 116 4.10 8.29 -8.54
CA GLU A 116 4.47 9.71 -8.69
C GLU A 116 3.45 10.48 -9.52
N ALA A 117 2.96 9.90 -10.62
CA ALA A 117 1.93 10.51 -11.45
C ALA A 117 0.65 10.77 -10.64
N VAL A 118 0.10 9.72 -10.03
CA VAL A 118 -1.14 9.82 -9.25
C VAL A 118 -0.97 10.69 -8.00
N ALA A 119 0.20 10.67 -7.34
CA ALA A 119 0.45 11.56 -6.21
C ALA A 119 0.41 13.04 -6.62
N GLY A 120 0.93 13.38 -7.81
CA GLY A 120 0.86 14.74 -8.35
C GLY A 120 -0.59 15.21 -8.54
N ASP A 121 -1.44 14.37 -9.13
CA ASP A 121 -2.85 14.69 -9.37
C ASP A 121 -3.63 14.87 -8.05
N ILE A 122 -3.35 14.01 -7.05
CA ILE A 122 -3.93 14.13 -5.72
C ILE A 122 -3.45 15.42 -5.03
N GLU A 123 -2.17 15.77 -5.13
CA GLU A 123 -1.61 16.99 -4.55
C GLU A 123 -2.28 18.24 -5.13
N GLU A 124 -2.49 18.29 -6.45
CA GLU A 124 -3.21 19.38 -7.12
C GLU A 124 -4.67 19.48 -6.62
N ARG A 125 -5.37 18.35 -6.56
CA ARG A 125 -6.75 18.30 -6.04
C ARG A 125 -6.86 18.78 -4.59
N VAL A 126 -5.89 18.39 -3.76
CA VAL A 126 -5.82 18.83 -2.36
C VAL A 126 -5.58 20.34 -2.30
N ASP A 127 -4.65 20.88 -3.09
CA ASP A 127 -4.38 22.32 -3.14
C ASP A 127 -5.62 23.12 -3.57
N GLU A 128 -6.28 22.68 -4.65
CA GLU A 128 -7.53 23.30 -5.13
C GLU A 128 -8.61 23.29 -4.06
N THR A 129 -8.89 22.11 -3.48
CA THR A 129 -9.92 21.96 -2.45
C THR A 129 -9.61 22.79 -1.21
N MET A 130 -8.33 22.84 -0.79
CA MET A 130 -7.90 23.65 0.34
C MET A 130 -8.01 25.15 0.04
N GLY A 131 -7.74 25.57 -1.19
CA GLY A 131 -7.99 26.93 -1.68
C GLY A 131 -9.46 27.31 -1.60
N GLU A 132 -10.37 26.42 -2.01
CA GLU A 132 -11.81 26.65 -1.88
C GLU A 132 -12.25 26.76 -0.42
N LEU A 133 -11.77 25.86 0.45
CA LEU A 133 -12.10 25.87 1.87
C LEU A 133 -11.62 27.14 2.58
N GLN A 134 -10.44 27.65 2.20
CA GLN A 134 -9.93 28.93 2.70
C GLN A 134 -10.74 30.11 2.17
N SER A 135 -11.12 30.10 0.89
CA SER A 135 -11.95 31.13 0.28
C SER A 135 -13.34 31.21 0.93
N ARG A 136 -13.90 30.06 1.34
CA ARG A 136 -15.14 29.94 2.11
C ARG A 136 -14.96 30.24 3.60
N GLY A 137 -13.74 30.57 4.05
CA GLY A 137 -13.44 30.90 5.44
C GLY A 137 -13.55 29.73 6.42
N ARG A 138 -13.54 28.48 5.94
CA ARG A 138 -13.67 27.27 6.78
C ARG A 138 -12.32 26.76 7.30
N VAL A 139 -11.24 27.04 6.56
CA VAL A 139 -9.87 26.64 6.89
C VAL A 139 -8.97 27.87 6.77
N ARG A 140 -7.88 27.93 7.54
CA ARG A 140 -6.86 28.98 7.45
C ARG A 140 -5.47 28.39 7.67
N TYR A 141 -4.47 28.90 6.94
CA TYR A 141 -3.07 28.57 7.21
C TYR A 141 -2.55 29.30 8.47
N SER A 142 -2.05 28.55 9.44
CA SER A 142 -1.28 29.05 10.59
C SER A 142 0.21 29.01 10.27
N GLY A 143 0.78 30.17 9.97
CA GLY A 143 2.22 30.28 9.70
C GLY A 143 3.11 29.99 10.93
N ARG A 144 2.57 30.07 12.15
CA ARG A 144 3.32 29.77 13.38
C ARG A 144 3.46 28.26 13.59
N ASP A 145 2.41 27.52 13.28
CA ASP A 145 2.36 26.06 13.48
C ASP A 145 2.74 25.30 12.19
N GLY A 146 2.91 26.01 11.07
CA GLY A 146 3.32 25.43 9.79
C GLY A 146 2.25 24.54 9.15
N GLY A 147 0.97 24.80 9.42
CA GLY A 147 -0.13 23.94 8.98
C GLY A 147 -1.46 24.65 8.85
N TYR A 148 -2.52 23.90 8.54
CA TYR A 148 -3.87 24.42 8.37
C TYR A 148 -4.71 24.17 9.62
N VAL A 149 -5.48 25.17 10.03
CA VAL A 149 -6.42 25.09 11.15
C VAL A 149 -7.85 25.29 10.64
N LEU A 150 -8.80 24.58 11.26
CA LEU A 150 -10.21 24.84 11.04
C LEU A 150 -10.58 26.18 11.69
N VAL A 151 -11.37 26.96 10.97
CA VAL A 151 -11.99 28.16 11.51
C VAL A 151 -13.40 27.74 11.88
N GLU A 152 -13.63 27.45 13.15
CA GLU A 152 -14.99 27.25 13.66
C GLU A 152 -15.77 28.56 13.46
N GLN A 153 -16.98 28.45 12.90
CA GLN A 153 -17.84 29.58 12.56
C GLN A 153 -18.22 30.44 13.77
#